data_AF-A0A524DEL5-F1
#
_entry.id   AF-A0A524DEL5-F1
#
_cell.length_a   1.000
_cell.length_b   1.000
_cell.length_c   1.000
_cell.angle_alpha   90.00
_cell.angle_beta   90.00
_cell.angle_gamma   90.00
#
_symmetry.space_group_name_H-M   'P 1'
#
loop_
_entity.id
_entity.type
_entity.pdbx_description
1 polymer ?
#
loop_
_entity_poly.entity_id
_entity_poly.type
_entity_poly.pdbx_seq_one_letter_code
_entity_poly.pdbx_strand_id
1 'polypeptide(L)'
;MAPIMVVVSSIINFLHDLFTAIWIGGMLALAFAVLPSLWKILGKSKETEAIHASIKKRLSVLVFISIIGLLVTGILMSRQAAMLGLTTGFLSFESEYAILLSVKHILYFIMIFLSIFRSQIIDRVRSFSPPLKMRLNAMTLVLNILAGLAVLFLSGYLGALAAFASP
;
A
#
# COMPACT_ATOMS: atom_id res chain seq x y z
N MET A 1 32.08 7.64 -8.09
CA MET A 1 31.34 7.07 -6.95
C MET A 1 30.01 7.79 -6.72
N ALA A 2 29.98 9.12 -6.52
CA ALA A 2 28.75 9.89 -6.31
C ALA A 2 27.62 9.71 -7.36
N PRO A 3 27.88 9.72 -8.69
CA PRO A 3 26.79 9.59 -9.67
C PRO A 3 26.14 8.20 -9.68
N ILE A 4 26.89 7.13 -9.35
CA ILE A 4 26.35 5.77 -9.28
C ILE A 4 25.38 5.64 -8.10
N MET A 5 25.72 6.22 -6.94
CA MET A 5 24.86 6.17 -5.75
C MET A 5 23.55 6.93 -5.93
N VAL A 6 23.58 8.05 -6.66
CA VAL A 6 22.37 8.80 -7.02
C VAL A 6 21.46 7.94 -7.90
N VAL A 7 22.00 7.35 -8.97
CA VAL A 7 21.22 6.48 -9.87
C VAL A 7 20.59 5.30 -9.12
N VAL A 8 21.36 4.63 -8.26
CA VAL A 8 20.84 3.50 -7.47
C VAL A 8 19.71 3.95 -6.52
N SER A 9 19.87 5.08 -5.84
CA SER A 9 18.84 5.61 -4.94
C SER A 9 17.58 6.04 -5.69
N SER A 10 17.73 6.68 -6.86
CA SER A 10 16.61 7.04 -7.72
C SER A 10 15.84 5.81 -8.21
N ILE A 11 16.52 4.72 -8.59
CA ILE A 11 15.88 3.47 -8.99
C ILE A 11 15.10 2.86 -7.83
N ILE A 12 15.68 2.83 -6.63
CA ILE A 12 15.00 2.28 -5.44
C ILE A 12 13.74 3.09 -5.12
N ASN A 13 13.84 4.42 -5.11
CA ASN A 13 12.70 5.31 -4.86
C ASN A 13 11.63 5.15 -5.93
N PHE A 14 12.02 5.15 -7.21
CA PHE A 14 11.10 4.93 -8.33
C PHE A 14 10.35 3.60 -8.21
N LEU A 15 11.05 2.51 -7.91
CA LEU A 15 10.41 1.21 -7.74
C LEU A 15 9.47 1.20 -6.53
N HIS A 16 9.86 1.81 -5.41
CA HIS A 16 8.99 1.95 -4.24
C HIS A 16 7.69 2.70 -4.57
N ASP A 17 7.81 3.82 -5.26
CA ASP A 17 6.66 4.64 -5.67
C ASP A 17 5.78 3.91 -6.69
N LEU A 18 6.39 3.19 -7.64
CA LEU A 18 5.67 2.36 -8.61
C LEU A 18 4.85 1.27 -7.92
N PHE A 19 5.43 0.53 -6.98
CA PHE A 19 4.69 -0.50 -6.23
C PHE A 19 3.59 0.11 -5.36
N THR A 20 3.83 1.27 -4.76
CA THR A 20 2.81 2.01 -4.00
C THR A 20 1.66 2.43 -4.90
N ALA A 21 1.96 2.96 -6.09
CA ALA A 21 0.98 3.39 -7.08
C ALA A 21 0.15 2.21 -7.61
N ILE A 22 0.78 1.07 -7.92
CA ILE A 22 0.07 -0.12 -8.38
C ILE A 22 -0.89 -0.62 -7.30
N TRP A 23 -0.45 -0.67 -6.04
CA TRP A 23 -1.28 -1.19 -4.96
C TRP A 23 -2.44 -0.24 -4.61
N ILE A 24 -2.13 1.00 -4.25
CA ILE A 24 -3.15 1.98 -3.83
C ILE A 24 -4.03 2.36 -5.02
N GLY A 25 -3.43 2.62 -6.19
CA GLY A 25 -4.15 2.92 -7.42
C GLY A 25 -5.05 1.77 -7.85
N GLY A 26 -4.62 0.51 -7.72
CA GLY A 26 -5.46 -0.66 -7.97
C GLY A 26 -6.69 -0.74 -7.05
N MET A 27 -6.54 -0.39 -5.76
CA MET A 27 -7.66 -0.34 -4.81
C MET A 27 -8.62 0.81 -5.13
N LEU A 28 -8.09 2.00 -5.45
CA LEU A 28 -8.88 3.16 -5.85
C LEU A 28 -9.67 2.89 -7.14
N ALA A 29 -9.02 2.34 -8.17
CA ALA A 29 -9.66 1.95 -9.41
C ALA A 29 -10.77 0.92 -9.17
N LEU A 30 -10.53 -0.07 -8.31
CA LEU A 30 -11.54 -1.07 -7.96
C LEU A 30 -12.76 -0.42 -7.27
N ALA A 31 -12.53 0.45 -6.29
CA ALA A 31 -13.57 1.07 -5.49
C ALA A 31 -14.41 2.10 -6.26
N PHE A 32 -13.76 2.95 -7.05
CA PHE A 32 -14.40 4.13 -7.65
C PHE A 32 -14.75 3.98 -9.14
N ALA A 33 -14.06 3.10 -9.87
CA ALA A 33 -14.33 2.91 -11.30
C ALA A 33 -14.99 1.55 -11.58
N VAL A 34 -14.36 0.46 -11.15
CA VAL A 34 -14.78 -0.89 -11.53
C VAL A 34 -16.09 -1.29 -10.85
N LEU A 35 -16.17 -1.21 -9.52
CA LEU A 35 -17.36 -1.65 -8.77
C LEU A 35 -18.64 -0.88 -9.15
N PRO A 36 -18.62 0.48 -9.22
CA PRO A 36 -19.81 1.23 -9.61
C PRO A 36 -20.26 0.92 -11.04
N SER A 37 -19.30 0.75 -11.96
CA SER A 37 -19.60 0.43 -13.36
C SER A 37 -20.25 -0.95 -13.50
N LEU A 38 -19.71 -1.96 -12.79
CA LEU A 38 -20.27 -3.31 -12.80
C LEU A 38 -21.71 -3.32 -12.25
N TRP A 39 -21.94 -2.68 -11.09
CA TRP A 39 -23.28 -2.63 -10.51
C TRP A 39 -24.28 -1.84 -11.35
N LYS A 40 -23.83 -0.78 -12.03
CA LYS A 40 -24.70 0.03 -12.91
C LYS A 40 -25.17 -0.75 -14.14
N ILE A 41 -24.29 -1.56 -14.74
CA ILE A 41 -24.57 -2.26 -16.00
C ILE A 41 -25.24 -3.62 -15.75
N LEU A 42 -24.74 -4.39 -14.78
CA LEU A 42 -25.12 -5.79 -14.57
C LEU A 42 -25.92 -6.03 -13.28
N GLY A 43 -26.14 -4.98 -12.47
CA GLY A 43 -26.83 -5.09 -11.18
C GLY A 43 -26.02 -5.84 -10.12
N LYS A 44 -26.70 -6.49 -9.17
CA LYS A 44 -26.10 -7.40 -8.18
C LYS A 44 -26.33 -8.85 -8.58
N SER A 45 -26.06 -9.17 -9.83
CA SER A 45 -26.25 -10.51 -10.40
C SER A 45 -25.09 -11.45 -10.06
N LYS A 46 -25.30 -12.77 -10.25
CA LYS A 46 -24.21 -13.77 -10.12
C LYS A 46 -23.07 -13.52 -11.10
N GLU A 47 -23.38 -13.00 -12.30
CA GLU A 47 -22.39 -12.64 -13.31
C GLU A 47 -21.52 -11.47 -12.85
N THR A 48 -22.12 -10.48 -12.19
CA THR A 48 -21.40 -9.35 -11.59
C THR A 48 -20.37 -9.83 -10.57
N GLU A 49 -20.77 -10.76 -9.69
CA GLU A 49 -19.87 -11.35 -8.70
C GLU A 49 -18.75 -12.17 -9.36
N ALA A 50 -19.04 -12.93 -10.42
CA ALA A 50 -18.03 -13.70 -11.15
C ALA A 50 -16.98 -12.80 -11.81
N ILE A 51 -17.40 -11.71 -12.45
CA ILE A 51 -16.50 -10.73 -13.08
C ILE A 51 -15.68 -10.01 -12.01
N HIS A 52 -16.33 -9.55 -10.93
CA HIS A 52 -15.64 -8.90 -9.82
C HIS A 52 -14.58 -9.82 -9.18
N ALA A 53 -14.92 -11.10 -8.95
CA ALA A 53 -13.98 -12.09 -8.43
C ALA A 53 -12.76 -12.30 -9.36
N SER A 54 -12.99 -12.35 -10.68
CA SER A 54 -11.92 -12.48 -11.68
C SER A 54 -10.98 -11.26 -11.67
N ILE A 55 -11.53 -10.04 -11.66
CA ILE A 55 -10.75 -8.80 -11.57
C ILE A 55 -9.96 -8.75 -10.27
N LYS A 56 -10.62 -9.03 -9.12
CA LYS A 56 -9.99 -9.06 -7.80
C LYS A 56 -8.84 -10.06 -7.76
N LYS A 57 -8.97 -11.24 -8.38
CA LYS A 57 -7.91 -12.25 -8.44
C LYS A 57 -6.67 -11.72 -9.18
N ARG A 58 -6.85 -11.08 -10.34
CA ARG A 58 -5.74 -10.48 -11.11
C ARG A 58 -5.06 -9.35 -10.34
N LEU A 59 -5.85 -8.43 -9.77
CA LEU A 59 -5.33 -7.34 -8.94
C LEU A 59 -4.61 -7.88 -7.69
N SER A 60 -5.07 -8.97 -7.08
CA SER A 60 -4.43 -9.54 -5.89
C SER A 60 -3.01 -10.03 -6.19
N VAL A 61 -2.75 -10.59 -7.38
CA VAL A 61 -1.38 -10.96 -7.78
C VAL A 61 -0.47 -9.73 -7.82
N LEU A 62 -0.94 -8.63 -8.43
CA LEU A 62 -0.21 -7.36 -8.46
C LEU A 62 0.02 -6.80 -7.06
N VAL A 63 -0.96 -6.90 -6.16
CA VAL A 63 -0.83 -6.50 -4.76
C VAL A 63 0.24 -7.32 -4.04
N PHE A 64 0.26 -8.65 -4.19
CA PHE A 64 1.30 -9.47 -3.56
C PHE A 64 2.70 -9.16 -4.08
N ILE A 65 2.85 -8.95 -5.39
CA ILE A 65 4.12 -8.51 -5.99
C ILE A 65 4.52 -7.14 -5.39
N SER A 66 3.57 -6.21 -5.30
CA SER A 66 3.82 -4.87 -4.75
C SER A 66 4.19 -4.92 -3.27
N ILE A 67 3.58 -5.79 -2.47
CA ILE A 67 3.94 -5.99 -1.06
C ILE A 67 5.40 -6.42 -0.94
N ILE A 68 5.83 -7.44 -1.69
CA ILE A 68 7.22 -7.91 -1.67
C ILE A 68 8.17 -6.80 -2.13
N GLY A 69 7.83 -6.12 -3.22
CA GLY A 69 8.62 -5.00 -3.76
C GLY A 69 8.77 -3.85 -2.76
N LEU A 70 7.70 -3.48 -2.06
CA LEU A 70 7.69 -2.42 -1.05
C LEU A 70 8.48 -2.80 0.20
N LEU A 71 8.44 -4.06 0.62
CA LEU A 71 9.24 -4.55 1.73
C LEU A 71 10.73 -4.41 1.40
N VAL A 72 11.14 -4.89 0.23
CA VAL A 72 12.55 -4.83 -0.22
C VAL A 72 13.00 -3.38 -0.38
N THR A 73 12.27 -2.58 -1.16
CA THR A 73 12.63 -1.18 -1.40
C THR A 73 12.57 -0.33 -0.14
N GLY A 74 11.59 -0.56 0.75
CA GLY A 74 11.48 0.14 2.04
C GLY A 74 12.65 -0.13 2.99
N ILE A 75 13.14 -1.38 3.04
CA ILE A 75 14.37 -1.73 3.79
C ILE A 75 15.58 -1.01 3.20
N LEU A 76 15.72 -0.99 1.87
CA LEU A 76 16.81 -0.31 1.19
C LEU A 76 16.80 1.21 1.44
N MET A 77 15.64 1.86 1.31
CA MET A 77 15.47 3.29 1.61
C MET A 77 15.76 3.61 3.09
N SER A 78 15.33 2.75 4.02
CA SER A 78 15.62 2.92 5.45
C SER A 78 17.12 2.84 5.74
N ARG A 79 17.85 1.93 5.07
CA ARG A 79 19.31 1.84 5.18
C ARG A 79 20.00 3.08 4.59
N GLN A 80 19.50 3.61 3.47
CA GLN A 80 20.02 4.84 2.89
C GLN A 80 19.82 6.04 3.83
N ALA A 81 18.64 6.16 4.45
CA ALA A 81 18.37 7.20 5.44
C ALA A 81 19.30 7.11 6.66
N ALA A 82 19.60 5.89 7.12
CA ALA A 82 20.55 5.67 8.21
C ALA A 82 22.00 6.05 7.81
N MET A 83 22.43 5.72 6.59
CA MET A 83 23.75 6.13 6.08
C MET A 83 23.88 7.66 5.96
N LEU A 84 22.78 8.37 5.69
CA LEU A 84 22.72 9.83 5.63
C LEU A 84 22.60 10.50 7.01
N GLY A 85 22.57 9.72 8.11
CA GLY A 85 22.42 10.25 9.46
C GLY A 85 21.03 10.79 9.78
N LEU A 86 20.03 10.54 8.92
CA LEU A 86 18.65 10.99 9.13
C LEU A 86 17.91 10.14 10.18
N THR A 87 18.38 8.92 10.40
CA THR A 87 17.85 7.99 11.41
C THR A 87 18.99 7.15 12.00
N THR A 88 18.86 6.74 13.26
CA THR A 88 19.82 5.84 13.92
C THR A 88 19.49 4.37 13.74
N GLY A 89 18.35 4.05 13.10
CA GLY A 89 17.89 2.68 12.87
C GLY A 89 16.42 2.57 12.46
N PHE A 90 15.95 1.32 12.37
CA PHE A 90 14.56 0.98 12.10
C PHE A 90 13.70 1.29 13.33
N LEU A 91 12.60 2.02 13.15
CA LEU A 91 11.73 2.49 14.24
C LEU A 91 12.44 3.34 15.31
N SER A 92 13.23 4.33 14.87
CA SER A 92 13.81 5.33 15.77
C SER A 92 12.83 6.47 16.05
N PHE A 93 12.91 7.06 17.25
CA PHE A 93 12.01 8.13 17.71
C PHE A 93 12.79 9.40 18.11
N GLU A 94 13.99 9.56 17.56
CA GLU A 94 14.93 10.62 17.94
C GLU A 94 14.66 11.96 17.24
N SER A 95 14.04 11.93 16.06
CA SER A 95 13.72 13.12 15.26
C SER A 95 12.31 13.03 14.69
N GLU A 96 11.73 14.18 14.32
CA GLU A 96 10.42 14.24 13.64
C GLU A 96 10.40 13.34 12.40
N TYR A 97 11.48 13.36 11.60
CA TYR A 97 11.65 12.49 10.44
C TYR A 97 11.58 11.01 10.82
N ALA A 98 12.30 10.59 11.87
CA ALA A 98 12.33 9.21 12.33
C ALA A 98 10.97 8.74 12.88
N ILE A 99 10.27 9.60 13.62
CA ILE A 99 8.92 9.32 14.14
C ILE A 99 7.94 9.11 12.97
N LEU A 100 7.93 10.01 12.00
CA LEU A 100 7.01 9.93 10.85
C LEU A 100 7.32 8.75 9.94
N LEU A 101 8.61 8.44 9.74
CA LEU A 101 9.04 7.23 9.04
C LEU A 101 8.54 5.97 9.77
N SER A 102 8.57 5.96 11.10
CA SER A 102 8.08 4.84 11.92
C SER A 102 6.57 4.67 11.81
N VAL A 103 5.81 5.76 11.89
CA VAL A 103 4.35 5.76 11.68
C VAL A 103 4.01 5.21 10.29
N LYS A 104 4.75 5.60 9.25
CA LYS A 104 4.55 5.09 7.89
C LYS A 104 4.71 3.56 7.81
N HIS A 105 5.73 2.99 8.48
CA HIS A 105 5.93 1.54 8.53
C HIS A 105 4.78 0.82 9.24
N ILE A 106 4.30 1.36 10.36
CA ILE A 106 3.16 0.78 11.08
C ILE A 106 1.91 0.76 10.18
N LEU A 107 1.61 1.88 9.50
CA LEU A 107 0.49 1.94 8.55
C LEU A 107 0.66 0.92 7.41
N TYR A 108 1.86 0.77 6.88
CA TYR A 108 2.16 -0.23 5.86
C TYR A 108 1.91 -1.67 6.35
N PHE A 109 2.32 -2.02 7.58
CA PHE A 109 2.01 -3.34 8.16
C PHE A 109 0.51 -3.54 8.37
N ILE A 110 -0.22 -2.51 8.79
CA ILE A 110 -1.69 -2.54 8.88
C ILE A 110 -2.30 -2.81 7.50
N MET A 111 -1.81 -2.15 6.45
CA MET A 111 -2.30 -2.37 5.08
C MET A 111 -2.07 -3.81 4.61
N ILE A 112 -0.88 -4.37 4.86
CA ILE A 112 -0.59 -5.78 4.56
C ILE A 112 -1.58 -6.68 5.30
N PHE A 113 -1.74 -6.47 6.61
CA PHE A 113 -2.65 -7.25 7.43
C PHE A 113 -4.08 -7.20 6.87
N LEU A 114 -4.59 -6.01 6.56
CA LEU A 114 -5.93 -5.83 5.98
C LEU A 114 -6.07 -6.54 4.62
N SER A 115 -5.07 -6.48 3.75
CA SER A 115 -5.07 -7.16 2.45
C SER A 115 -5.07 -8.69 2.57
N ILE A 116 -4.25 -9.24 3.48
CA ILE A 116 -4.19 -10.68 3.74
C ILE A 116 -5.48 -11.13 4.42
N PHE A 117 -5.97 -10.40 5.43
CA PHE A 117 -7.21 -10.69 6.13
C PHE A 117 -8.40 -10.75 5.16
N ARG A 118 -8.49 -9.79 4.23
CA ARG A 118 -9.52 -9.78 3.17
C ARG A 118 -9.45 -11.01 2.27
N SER A 119 -8.28 -11.29 1.70
CA SER A 119 -8.12 -12.32 0.68
C SER A 119 -8.07 -13.75 1.22
N GLN A 120 -7.51 -13.95 2.41
CA GLN A 120 -7.29 -15.28 2.99
C GLN A 120 -8.37 -15.68 3.98
N ILE A 121 -8.91 -14.73 4.76
CA ILE A 121 -9.88 -15.05 5.81
C ILE A 121 -11.29 -14.80 5.30
N ILE A 122 -11.65 -13.56 4.97
CA ILE A 122 -13.04 -13.21 4.62
C ILE A 122 -13.51 -13.99 3.38
N ASP A 123 -12.67 -14.09 2.35
CA ASP A 123 -13.05 -14.75 1.10
C ASP A 123 -13.10 -16.28 1.21
N ARG A 124 -12.16 -16.91 1.91
CA ARG A 124 -12.09 -18.39 1.98
C ARG A 124 -12.95 -19.02 3.07
N VAL A 125 -13.19 -18.31 4.17
CA VAL A 125 -13.96 -18.86 5.30
C VAL A 125 -15.44 -18.99 4.90
N ARG A 126 -15.96 -20.21 4.84
CA ARG A 126 -17.35 -20.48 4.44
C ARG A 126 -18.39 -20.14 5.52
N SER A 127 -17.97 -19.97 6.77
CA SER A 127 -18.88 -19.73 7.91
C SER A 127 -19.51 -18.33 7.94
N PHE A 128 -18.93 -17.34 7.25
CA PHE A 128 -19.53 -16.01 7.20
C PHE A 128 -20.74 -15.96 6.26
N SER A 129 -21.83 -15.36 6.73
CA SER A 129 -23.01 -15.13 5.91
C SER A 129 -22.70 -14.20 4.73
N PRO A 130 -23.39 -14.35 3.58
CA PRO A 130 -23.19 -13.49 2.41
C PRO A 130 -23.23 -11.97 2.70
N PRO A 131 -24.19 -11.42 3.47
CA PRO A 131 -24.22 -9.99 3.76
C PRO A 131 -23.05 -9.53 4.64
N LEU A 132 -22.61 -10.37 5.59
CA LEU A 132 -21.46 -10.07 6.44
C LEU A 132 -20.16 -10.06 5.63
N LYS A 133 -19.96 -11.03 4.72
CA LYS A 133 -18.80 -11.07 3.82
C LYS A 133 -18.67 -9.82 2.97
N MET A 134 -19.79 -9.36 2.40
CA MET A 134 -19.81 -8.15 1.58
C MET A 134 -19.40 -6.91 2.39
N ARG A 135 -19.97 -6.75 3.59
CA ARG A 135 -19.65 -5.62 4.48
C ARG A 135 -18.19 -5.63 4.92
N LEU A 136 -17.66 -6.79 5.33
CA LEU A 136 -16.26 -6.92 5.74
C LEU A 136 -15.28 -6.67 4.58
N ASN A 137 -15.59 -7.16 3.37
CA ASN A 137 -14.79 -6.89 2.17
C ASN A 137 -14.75 -5.40 1.81
N ALA A 138 -15.90 -4.71 1.90
CA ALA A 138 -15.98 -3.27 1.67
C ALA A 138 -15.23 -2.49 2.74
N MET A 139 -15.43 -2.83 4.01
CA MET A 139 -14.81 -2.14 5.14
C MET A 139 -13.29 -2.29 5.13
N THR A 140 -12.78 -3.50 4.89
CA THR A 140 -11.33 -3.74 4.76
C THR A 140 -10.73 -3.02 3.56
N LEU A 141 -11.45 -2.93 2.43
CA LEU A 141 -11.00 -2.16 1.26
C LEU A 141 -10.90 -0.66 1.58
N VAL A 142 -11.94 -0.08 2.19
CA VAL A 142 -11.98 1.36 2.53
C VAL A 142 -10.90 1.70 3.56
N LEU A 143 -10.76 0.92 4.63
CA LEU A 143 -9.72 1.14 5.63
C LEU A 143 -8.31 1.07 5.02
N ASN A 144 -8.09 0.14 4.10
CA ASN A 144 -6.80 0.00 3.43
C ASN A 144 -6.53 1.15 2.45
N ILE A 145 -7.55 1.66 1.76
CA ILE A 145 -7.44 2.87 0.94
C ILE A 145 -7.07 4.07 1.82
N LEU A 146 -7.76 4.29 2.95
CA LEU A 146 -7.46 5.41 3.86
C LEU A 146 -6.04 5.33 4.42
N ALA A 147 -5.62 4.14 4.86
CA ALA A 147 -4.24 3.90 5.30
C ALA A 147 -3.23 4.17 4.17
N GLY A 148 -3.53 3.74 2.94
CA GLY A 148 -2.69 4.01 1.78
C GLY A 148 -2.57 5.50 1.45
N LEU A 149 -3.66 6.25 1.48
CA LEU A 149 -3.63 7.70 1.27
C LEU A 149 -2.80 8.39 2.36
N ALA A 150 -2.91 7.95 3.61
CA ALA A 150 -2.06 8.44 4.70
C ALA A 150 -0.57 8.13 4.46
N VAL A 151 -0.24 6.91 3.98
CA VAL A 151 1.14 6.54 3.61
C VAL A 151 1.67 7.44 2.49
N LEU A 152 0.88 7.70 1.45
CA LEU A 152 1.26 8.60 0.35
C LEU A 152 1.53 10.03 0.84
N PHE A 153 0.65 10.55 1.70
CA PHE A 153 0.84 11.86 2.30
C PHE A 153 2.13 11.90 3.14
N LEU A 154 2.35 10.90 4.01
CA LEU A 154 3.57 10.81 4.82
C LEU A 154 4.83 10.69 3.95
N SER A 155 4.77 9.98 2.82
CA SER A 155 5.90 9.91 1.87
C SER A 155 6.23 11.29 1.29
N GLY A 156 5.22 12.07 0.88
CA GLY A 156 5.43 13.44 0.40
C GLY A 156 5.98 14.37 1.50
N TYR A 157 5.42 14.28 2.71
CA TYR A 157 5.86 15.09 3.85
C TYR A 157 7.30 14.78 4.28
N LEU A 158 7.67 13.49 4.35
CA LEU A 158 9.04 13.06 4.65
C LEU A 158 10.02 13.55 3.57
N GLY A 159 9.62 13.53 2.30
CA GLY A 159 10.42 14.09 1.20
C GLY A 159 10.65 15.59 1.35
N ALA A 160 9.60 16.34 1.73
CA ALA A 160 9.72 17.77 2.01
C ALA A 160 10.62 18.04 3.22
N LEU A 161 10.44 17.31 4.34
CA LEU A 161 11.30 17.43 5.52
C LEU A 161 12.78 17.17 5.18
N ALA A 162 13.08 16.12 4.42
CA ALA A 162 14.46 15.82 4.02
C ALA A 162 15.07 16.91 3.14
N ALA A 163 14.27 17.52 2.25
CA ALA A 163 14.71 18.62 1.40
C ALA A 163 14.99 19.90 2.21
N PHE A 164 14.16 20.23 3.20
CA PHE A 164 14.33 21.43 4.04
C PHE A 164 15.29 21.24 5.23
N ALA A 165 15.60 20.00 5.61
CA ALA A 165 16.59 19.68 6.64
C ALA A 165 18.04 19.62 6.10
N SER A 166 18.23 19.76 4.79
CA SER A 166 19.55 19.90 4.18
C SER A 166 20.04 21.36 4.34
N PRO A 167 21.24 21.61 4.90
CA PRO A 167 21.80 22.95 5.03
C PRO A 167 22.07 23.62 3.67
#